data_AF-A0A9W3STF3-F1
#
_entry.id   AF-A0A9W3STF3-F1
#
_cell.length_a   1.000
_cell.length_b   1.000
_cell.length_c   1.000
_cell.angle_alpha   90.00
_cell.angle_beta   90.00
_cell.angle_gamma   90.00
#
_symmetry.space_group_name_H-M   'P 1'
#
loop_
_entity.id
_entity.type
_entity.pdbx_description
1 polymer ?
#
loop_
_entity_poly.entity_id
_entity_poly.type
_entity_poly.pdbx_seq_one_letter_code
_entity_poly.pdbx_strand_id
1 'polypeptide(L)'
;MYIKLDIPTEFEIKSLTDLSNFKNLMENLKMKINKSQLARELNVDRRTINKYMNGFIPKGTKNKASKIDAYYEIIADLLSDEVVQ
;
A
#
# COMPACT_ATOMS: atom_id res chain seq x y z
N MET A 1 35.79 -11.40 -20.80
CA MET A 1 35.29 -10.66 -19.61
C MET A 1 34.36 -11.58 -18.86
N TYR A 2 34.75 -12.02 -17.67
CA TYR A 2 33.94 -12.89 -16.83
C TYR A 2 33.21 -12.01 -15.81
N ILE A 3 31.89 -11.95 -15.89
CA ILE A 3 31.07 -11.24 -14.92
C ILE A 3 30.31 -12.29 -14.11
N LYS A 4 30.61 -12.36 -12.81
CA LYS A 4 29.85 -13.17 -11.86
C LYS A 4 28.77 -12.27 -11.28
N LEU A 5 27.52 -12.48 -11.67
CA LEU A 5 26.37 -11.82 -11.08
C LEU A 5 25.87 -12.70 -9.94
N ASP A 6 26.01 -12.21 -8.70
CA ASP A 6 25.42 -12.85 -7.52
C ASP A 6 23.96 -12.40 -7.42
N ILE A 7 23.13 -12.98 -8.29
CA ILE A 7 21.70 -12.65 -8.36
C ILE A 7 20.99 -13.51 -7.30
N PRO A 8 20.21 -12.92 -6.39
CA PRO A 8 19.36 -13.70 -5.51
C PRO A 8 18.40 -14.54 -6.36
N THR A 9 18.49 -15.87 -6.23
CA THR A 9 17.71 -16.84 -7.01
C THR A 9 16.22 -16.81 -6.67
N GLU A 10 15.87 -16.20 -5.54
CA GLU A 10 14.53 -16.20 -4.97
C GLU A 10 14.04 -14.75 -4.80
N PHE A 11 12.81 -14.50 -5.24
CA PHE A 11 12.13 -13.22 -5.10
C PHE A 11 10.75 -13.47 -4.51
N GLU A 12 10.53 -12.98 -3.28
CA GLU A 12 9.29 -13.17 -2.55
C GLU A 12 8.39 -11.93 -2.70
N ILE A 13 7.12 -12.13 -3.06
CA ILE A 13 6.11 -11.07 -3.15
C ILE A 13 5.19 -11.19 -1.93
N LYS A 14 5.36 -10.32 -0.94
CA LYS A 14 4.50 -10.31 0.26
C LYS A 14 3.36 -9.30 0.13
N SER A 15 3.58 -8.26 -0.66
CA SER A 15 2.69 -7.10 -0.71
C SER A 15 2.50 -6.56 -2.12
N LEU A 16 1.45 -5.76 -2.30
CA LEU A 16 1.16 -5.08 -3.58
C LEU A 16 2.23 -4.05 -3.95
N THR A 17 2.96 -3.51 -2.97
CA THR A 17 4.04 -2.54 -3.22
C THR A 17 5.24 -3.19 -3.91
N ASP A 18 5.46 -4.48 -3.68
CA ASP A 18 6.58 -5.25 -4.26
C ASP A 18 6.41 -5.49 -5.77
N LEU A 19 5.16 -5.38 -6.28
CA LEU A 19 4.84 -5.57 -7.70
C LEU A 19 5.58 -4.61 -8.63
N SER A 20 5.94 -3.43 -8.15
CA SER A 20 6.71 -2.43 -8.92
C SER A 20 8.13 -2.95 -9.18
N ASN A 21 8.79 -3.47 -8.13
CA ASN A 21 10.14 -4.03 -8.22
C ASN A 21 10.13 -5.34 -9.03
N PHE A 22 9.09 -6.16 -8.84
CA PHE A 22 8.88 -7.38 -9.60
C PHE A 22 8.78 -7.11 -11.11
N LYS A 23 8.06 -6.06 -11.51
CA LYS A 23 7.96 -5.65 -12.92
C LYS A 23 9.33 -5.31 -13.49
N ASN A 24 10.12 -4.49 -12.79
CA ASN A 24 11.47 -4.10 -13.22
C ASN A 24 12.38 -5.33 -13.38
N LEU A 25 12.32 -6.27 -12.43
CA LEU A 25 13.08 -7.53 -12.51
C LEU A 25 12.69 -8.33 -13.76
N MET A 26 11.39 -8.52 -13.98
CA MET A 26 10.88 -9.29 -15.12
C MET A 26 11.19 -8.64 -16.47
N GLU A 27 11.16 -7.31 -16.55
CA GLU A 27 11.55 -6.56 -17.76
C GLU A 27 13.05 -6.71 -18.08
N ASN A 28 13.92 -6.64 -17.06
CA ASN A 28 15.35 -6.89 -17.22
C ASN A 28 15.65 -8.32 -17.67
N LEU A 29 14.86 -9.29 -17.19
CA LEU A 29 14.94 -10.69 -17.60
C LEU A 29 14.23 -10.98 -18.95
N LYS A 30 13.57 -9.98 -19.56
CA LYS A 30 12.74 -10.10 -20.77
C LYS A 30 11.64 -11.17 -20.66
N MET A 31 11.12 -11.39 -19.45
CA MET A 31 10.09 -12.38 -19.16
C MET A 31 8.69 -11.76 -19.15
N LYS A 32 7.68 -12.55 -19.56
CA LYS A 32 6.28 -12.12 -19.57
C LYS A 32 5.63 -12.41 -18.22
N ILE A 33 5.00 -11.38 -17.65
CA ILE A 33 4.34 -11.50 -16.34
C ILE A 33 2.93 -12.09 -16.47
N ASN A 34 2.65 -13.16 -15.72
CA ASN A 34 1.30 -13.73 -15.60
C ASN A 34 0.47 -12.99 -14.53
N LYS A 35 -0.22 -11.94 -14.96
CA LYS A 35 -1.03 -11.09 -14.08
C LYS A 35 -2.25 -11.79 -13.49
N SER A 36 -2.81 -12.80 -14.16
CA SER A 36 -3.98 -13.54 -13.64
C SER A 36 -3.60 -14.49 -12.52
N GLN A 37 -2.41 -15.08 -12.59
CA GLN A 37 -1.91 -15.94 -11.52
C GLN A 37 -1.61 -15.10 -10.27
N LEU A 38 -0.89 -13.99 -10.42
CA LEU A 38 -0.64 -13.02 -9.34
C LEU A 38 -1.92 -12.53 -8.66
N ALA A 39 -2.96 -12.25 -9.43
CA ALA A 39 -4.25 -11.82 -8.90
C ALA A 39 -4.90 -12.88 -7.99
N ARG A 40 -4.76 -14.17 -8.33
CA ARG A 40 -5.27 -15.28 -7.53
C ARG A 40 -4.46 -15.49 -6.25
N GLU A 41 -3.13 -15.43 -6.35
CA GLU A 41 -2.22 -15.62 -5.21
C GLU A 41 -2.35 -14.48 -4.18
N LEU A 42 -2.48 -13.24 -4.66
CA LEU A 42 -2.64 -12.05 -3.81
C LEU A 42 -4.12 -11.77 -3.45
N ASN A 43 -5.06 -12.60 -3.94
CA ASN A 43 -6.50 -12.44 -3.76
C ASN A 43 -7.02 -11.01 -4.07
N VAL A 44 -6.55 -10.43 -5.18
CA VAL A 44 -6.96 -9.10 -5.63
C VAL A 44 -7.40 -9.12 -7.09
N ASP A 45 -8.16 -8.10 -7.49
CA ASP A 45 -8.51 -7.93 -8.90
C ASP A 45 -7.26 -7.70 -9.78
N ARG A 46 -7.30 -8.24 -11.01
CA ARG A 46 -6.20 -8.10 -11.98
C ARG A 46 -5.89 -6.63 -12.31
N ARG A 47 -6.88 -5.74 -12.27
CA ARG A 47 -6.67 -4.29 -12.48
C ARG A 47 -5.86 -3.69 -11.34
N THR A 48 -6.03 -4.17 -10.12
CA THR A 48 -5.21 -3.80 -8.96
C THR A 48 -3.75 -4.19 -9.20
N ILE A 49 -3.48 -5.43 -9.64
CA ILE A 49 -2.11 -5.85 -10.00
C ILE A 49 -1.50 -4.92 -11.04
N ASN A 50 -2.23 -4.63 -12.13
CA ASN A 50 -1.77 -3.69 -13.17
C ASN A 50 -1.47 -2.30 -12.63
N LYS A 51 -2.33 -1.79 -11.75
CA LYS A 51 -2.22 -0.46 -11.15
C LYS A 51 -0.94 -0.35 -10.30
N TYR A 52 -0.70 -1.33 -9.44
CA TYR A 52 0.49 -1.36 -8.58
C TYR A 52 1.79 -1.62 -9.36
N MET A 53 1.76 -2.49 -10.37
CA MET A 53 2.89 -2.68 -11.30
C MET A 53 3.32 -1.39 -12.01
N ASN A 54 2.40 -0.44 -12.22
CA ASN A 54 2.69 0.83 -12.85
C ASN A 54 3.09 1.93 -11.84
N GLY A 55 3.48 1.56 -10.63
CA GLY A 55 3.98 2.50 -9.62
C GLY A 55 2.89 3.25 -8.86
N PHE A 56 1.69 2.67 -8.75
CA PHE A 56 0.67 3.26 -7.89
C PHE A 56 1.07 3.17 -6.42
N ILE A 57 1.11 4.34 -5.77
CA ILE A 57 1.30 4.45 -4.33
C ILE A 57 -0.06 4.83 -3.72
N PRO A 58 -0.62 4.03 -2.80
CA PRO A 58 -1.85 4.38 -2.12
C PRO A 58 -1.65 5.69 -1.37
N LYS A 59 -2.51 6.67 -1.62
CA LYS A 59 -2.52 7.90 -0.82
C LYS A 59 -3.08 7.54 0.56
N GLY A 60 -2.34 7.89 1.61
CA GLY A 60 -2.85 7.82 2.97
C GLY A 60 -4.13 8.64 3.10
N THR A 61 -5.07 8.16 3.91
CA THR A 61 -6.25 8.92 4.29
C THR A 61 -5.77 10.22 4.92
N LYS A 62 -6.17 11.37 4.36
CA LYS A 62 -5.86 12.65 4.99
C LYS A 62 -6.56 12.68 6.35
N ASN A 63 -5.80 12.92 7.41
CA ASN A 63 -6.37 13.25 8.72
C ASN A 63 -7.05 14.61 8.59
N LYS A 64 -8.33 14.59 8.24
CA LYS A 64 -9.16 15.79 8.19
C LYS A 64 -9.75 15.98 9.58
N ALA A 65 -9.38 17.08 10.23
CA ALA A 65 -10.03 17.48 11.46
C ALA A 65 -11.55 17.62 11.20
N SER A 66 -12.36 17.01 12.06
CA SER A 66 -13.81 17.21 12.05
C SER A 66 -14.12 18.67 12.37
N LYS A 67 -15.31 19.14 11.98
CA LYS A 67 -15.79 20.45 12.44
C LYS A 67 -15.96 20.48 13.97
N ILE A 68 -16.12 19.31 14.58
CA ILE A 68 -16.35 19.13 16.02
C ILE A 68 -15.03 19.13 16.80
N ASP A 69 -13.88 18.85 16.14
CA ASP A 69 -12.57 18.80 16.80
C ASP A 69 -12.23 20.10 17.53
N ALA A 70 -12.65 21.25 16.99
CA ALA A 70 -12.48 22.56 17.60
C ALA A 70 -13.33 22.80 18.87
N TYR A 71 -14.35 21.98 19.10
CA TYR A 71 -15.30 22.12 20.21
C TYR A 71 -15.18 21.00 21.24
N TYR A 72 -14.23 20.07 21.10
CA TYR A 72 -14.10 18.95 22.03
C TYR A 72 -13.86 19.40 23.47
N GLU A 73 -13.05 20.45 23.67
CA GLU A 73 -12.81 21.03 25.00
C GLU A 73 -14.11 21.62 25.58
N ILE A 74 -14.84 22.42 24.79
CA ILE A 74 -16.11 23.02 25.20
C ILE A 74 -17.17 21.96 25.50
N ILE A 75 -17.23 20.91 24.68
CA ILE A 75 -18.15 19.79 24.86
C ILE A 75 -17.79 19.04 26.16
N ALA A 76 -16.50 18.80 26.42
CA ALA A 76 -16.04 18.15 27.64
C ALA A 76 -16.36 18.99 28.89
N ASP A 77 -16.18 20.32 28.81
CA ASP A 77 -16.51 21.24 29.91
C ASP A 77 -18.01 21.29 30.19
N LEU A 78 -18.85 21.27 29.15
CA LEU A 78 -20.31 21.29 29.29
C LEU A 78 -20.91 19.95 29.74
N LEU A 79 -20.19 18.84 29.51
CA LEU A 79 -20.57 17.48 29.95
C LEU A 79 -19.92 17.09 31.28
N SER A 80 -18.97 17.89 31.78
CA SER A 80 -18.41 17.74 33.11
C SER A 80 -19.51 18.04 34.14
N ASP A 81 -19.88 17.03 34.94
CA ASP A 81 -20.93 17.06 35.97
C ASP A 81 -20.63 18.01 37.16
N GLU A 82 -19.84 19.07 36.97
CA GLU A 82 -19.59 20.10 37.99
C GLU A 82 -20.75 21.11 38.15
N VAL A 83 -21.98 20.74 37.77
CA VAL A 83 -23.20 21.52 38.03
C VAL A 83 -24.21 20.71 38.85
N VAL A 84 -23.72 19.93 39.82
CA VAL A 84 -24.54 19.45 40.95
C VAL A 84 -23.81 19.74 42.26
N GLN A 85 -23.85 21.01 42.69
CA GLN A 85 -23.76 21.40 44.10
C GLN A 85 -24.97 22.26 44.47
#